data_AF-A0A015XHC7-F1
#
_entry.id   AF-A0A015XHC7-F1
#
_cell.length_a   1.000
_cell.length_b   1.000
_cell.length_c   1.000
_cell.angle_alpha   90.00
_cell.angle_beta   90.00
_cell.angle_gamma   90.00
#
_symmetry.space_group_name_H-M   'P 1'
#
loop_
_entity.id
_entity.type
_entity.pdbx_description
1 polymer ?
#
loop_
_entity_poly.entity_id
_entity_poly.type
_entity_poly.pdbx_seq_one_letter_code
_entity_poly.pdbx_strand_id
1 'polypeptide(L)'
;MKRFSDFGIDIDAGRNIFPVQQISITDILNCEIEVLDYESGVKTQHGDNRCVVKIRHEGAEYKFFTNSSPIKEALSKISKEDFPFIATV
;
A
#
# COMPACT_ATOMS: atom_id res chain seq x y z
N MET A 1 14.68 -21.84 -24.60
CA MET A 1 13.70 -20.97 -23.91
C MET A 1 14.49 -19.82 -23.31
N LYS A 2 14.14 -18.55 -23.59
CA LYS A 2 14.82 -17.40 -23.00
C LYS A 2 14.36 -17.19 -21.56
N ARG A 3 15.26 -16.85 -20.65
CA ARG A 3 14.94 -16.51 -19.25
C ARG A 3 14.50 -15.05 -19.18
N PHE A 4 13.66 -14.70 -18.19
CA PHE A 4 13.21 -13.32 -18.00
C PHE A 4 14.39 -12.34 -17.80
N SER A 5 15.47 -12.81 -17.16
CA SER A 5 16.74 -12.10 -17.01
C SER A 5 17.41 -11.72 -18.34
N ASP A 6 17.17 -12.47 -19.42
CA ASP A 6 17.83 -12.29 -20.72
C ASP A 6 17.23 -11.10 -21.50
N PHE A 7 16.15 -10.50 -21.00
CA PHE A 7 15.47 -9.39 -21.66
C PHE A 7 15.96 -8.01 -21.19
N GLY A 8 16.82 -7.94 -20.17
CA GLY A 8 17.34 -6.66 -19.66
C GLY A 8 16.24 -5.69 -19.19
N ILE A 9 15.09 -6.22 -18.80
CA ILE A 9 13.96 -5.43 -18.31
C ILE A 9 14.24 -5.07 -16.85
N ASP A 10 14.51 -3.79 -16.60
CA ASP A 10 14.52 -3.23 -15.26
C ASP A 10 13.06 -3.09 -14.81
N ILE A 11 12.65 -3.91 -13.84
CA ILE A 11 11.31 -3.81 -13.25
C ILE A 11 11.40 -2.62 -12.32
N ASP A 12 10.98 -1.45 -12.81
CA ASP A 12 10.98 -0.15 -12.12
C ASP A 12 10.81 -0.31 -10.59
N ALA A 13 11.95 -0.43 -9.90
CA ALA A 13 12.01 -0.77 -8.47
C ALA A 13 11.60 0.41 -7.59
N GLY A 14 11.24 1.55 -8.19
CA GLY A 14 11.01 2.83 -7.54
C GLY A 14 9.62 3.02 -6.93
N ARG A 15 8.71 2.04 -7.03
CA ARG A 15 7.41 2.12 -6.33
C ARG A 15 7.12 0.80 -5.64
N ASN A 16 7.19 0.80 -4.30
CA ASN A 16 6.80 -0.30 -3.43
C ASN A 16 5.29 -0.54 -3.53
N ILE A 17 4.83 -1.11 -4.65
CA ILE A 17 3.46 -1.63 -4.78
C ILE A 17 3.47 -3.00 -4.11
N PHE A 18 3.53 -3.00 -2.78
CA PHE A 18 3.65 -4.17 -1.90
C PHE A 18 3.12 -5.47 -2.53
N PRO A 19 3.90 -6.56 -2.63
CA PRO A 19 3.52 -7.78 -3.37
C PRO A 19 2.54 -8.66 -2.56
N VAL A 20 1.45 -8.06 -2.09
CA VAL A 20 0.38 -8.69 -1.30
C VAL A 20 -0.98 -8.50 -1.97
N GLN A 21 -1.97 -9.29 -1.54
CA GLN A 21 -3.32 -9.25 -2.08
C GLN A 21 -3.95 -7.88 -1.85
N GLN A 22 -4.69 -7.37 -2.84
CA GLN A 22 -5.47 -6.15 -2.68
C GLN A 22 -6.79 -6.44 -1.97
N ILE A 23 -7.14 -5.64 -0.97
CA ILE A 23 -8.43 -5.62 -0.28
C ILE A 23 -9.14 -4.28 -0.54
N SER A 24 -10.48 -4.26 -0.54
CA SER A 24 -11.22 -2.99 -0.60
C SER A 24 -11.17 -2.30 0.76
N ILE A 25 -11.08 -0.97 0.77
CA ILE A 25 -11.22 -0.20 2.02
C ILE A 25 -12.60 -0.42 2.68
N THR A 26 -13.62 -0.74 1.87
CA THR A 26 -14.97 -1.04 2.36
C THR A 26 -15.04 -2.36 3.13
N ASP A 27 -14.20 -3.34 2.79
CA ASP A 27 -14.19 -4.65 3.45
C ASP A 27 -13.61 -4.58 4.86
N ILE A 28 -12.82 -3.54 5.15
CA ILE A 28 -12.15 -3.30 6.44
C ILE A 28 -12.70 -2.06 7.16
N LEU A 29 -13.84 -1.53 6.71
CA LEU A 29 -14.44 -0.34 7.32
C LEU A 29 -14.95 -0.67 8.73
N ASN A 30 -14.62 0.18 9.70
CA ASN A 30 -14.85 -0.03 11.13
C ASN A 30 -14.13 -1.25 11.72
N CYS A 31 -13.14 -1.81 11.00
CA CYS A 31 -12.29 -2.87 11.52
C CYS A 31 -10.99 -2.30 12.09
N GLU A 32 -10.50 -2.92 13.16
CA GLU A 32 -9.14 -2.71 13.62
C GLU A 32 -8.17 -3.43 12.68
N ILE A 33 -7.15 -2.70 12.24
CA ILE A 33 -6.09 -3.19 11.36
C ILE A 33 -4.73 -2.78 11.92
N GLU A 34 -3.70 -3.54 11.57
CA GLU A 34 -2.32 -3.13 11.79
C GLU A 34 -1.78 -2.54 10.49
N VAL A 35 -1.45 -1.25 10.50
CA VAL A 35 -0.82 -0.56 9.37
C VAL A 35 0.67 -0.85 9.39
N LEU A 36 1.16 -1.50 8.33
CA LEU A 36 2.54 -1.98 8.23
C LEU A 36 3.46 -0.98 7.51
N ASP A 37 2.95 -0.35 6.45
CA ASP A 37 3.68 0.65 5.66
C ASP A 37 2.72 1.38 4.71
N TYR A 38 3.18 2.44 4.04
CA TYR A 38 2.47 3.09 2.95
C TYR A 38 3.42 3.71 1.92
N GLU A 39 2.95 3.84 0.68
CA GLU A 39 3.64 4.56 -0.38
C GLU A 39 2.69 5.58 -1.02
N SER A 40 3.22 6.78 -1.27
CA SER A 40 2.47 7.90 -1.83
C SER A 40 2.85 8.14 -3.30
N GLY A 41 2.13 9.02 -4.01
CA GLY A 41 2.49 9.35 -5.39
C GLY A 41 2.33 8.17 -6.37
N VAL A 42 1.54 7.15 -6.02
CA VAL A 42 1.38 5.95 -6.84
C VAL A 42 0.44 6.25 -8.01
N LYS A 43 0.95 6.02 -9.22
CA LYS A 43 0.15 6.03 -10.45
C LYS A 43 -0.57 4.70 -10.61
N THR A 44 -1.87 4.75 -10.86
CA THR A 44 -2.72 3.58 -11.09
C THR A 44 -3.55 3.78 -12.35
N GLN A 45 -4.20 2.72 -12.84
CA GLN A 45 -5.18 2.83 -13.93
C GLN A 45 -6.37 3.74 -13.58
N HIS A 46 -6.63 3.97 -12.28
CA HIS A 46 -7.73 4.79 -11.77
C HIS A 46 -7.29 6.23 -11.44
N GLY A 47 -6.11 6.65 -11.90
CA GLY A 47 -5.58 7.99 -11.69
C GLY A 47 -4.22 8.02 -11.00
N ASP A 48 -3.65 9.22 -10.99
CA ASP A 48 -2.34 9.54 -10.45
C ASP A 48 -2.41 9.94 -8.96
N ASN A 49 -1.24 10.00 -8.32
CA ASN A 49 -1.07 10.49 -6.94
C ASN A 49 -1.92 9.76 -5.89
N ARG A 50 -2.18 8.47 -6.08
CA ARG A 50 -2.85 7.65 -5.07
C ARG A 50 -1.87 7.20 -3.99
N CYS A 51 -2.42 6.80 -2.85
CA CYS A 51 -1.68 6.16 -1.79
C CYS A 51 -1.99 4.67 -1.79
N VAL A 52 -0.98 3.84 -1.58
CA VAL A 52 -1.14 2.41 -1.29
C VAL A 52 -0.69 2.18 0.15
N VAL A 53 -1.54 1.50 0.93
CA VAL A 53 -1.28 1.22 2.34
C VAL A 53 -1.18 -0.29 2.50
N LYS A 54 -0.09 -0.78 3.10
CA LYS A 54 0.10 -2.17 3.49
C LYS A 54 -0.43 -2.37 4.90
N ILE A 55 -1.24 -3.41 5.09
CA ILE A 55 -1.88 -3.71 6.37
C ILE A 55 -1.76 -5.18 6.70
N ARG A 56 -1.94 -5.54 7.98
CA ARG A 56 -2.29 -6.88 8.43
C ARG A 56 -3.72 -6.85 8.97
N HIS A 57 -4.53 -7.79 8.50
CA HIS A 57 -5.91 -7.97 8.90
C HIS A 57 -6.20 -9.48 8.95
N GLU A 58 -6.84 -9.96 10.02
CA GLU A 58 -7.14 -11.38 10.23
C GLU A 58 -5.93 -12.33 10.03
N GLY A 59 -4.74 -11.88 10.46
CA GLY A 59 -3.50 -12.66 10.37
C GLY A 59 -2.86 -12.72 8.97
N ALA A 60 -3.44 -12.07 7.96
CA ALA A 60 -2.89 -12.00 6.60
C ALA A 60 -2.51 -10.56 6.22
N GLU A 61 -1.52 -10.41 5.34
CA GLU A 61 -1.09 -9.10 4.83
C GLU A 61 -1.84 -8.73 3.54
N TYR A 62 -2.36 -7.52 3.52
CA TYR A 62 -3.10 -6.95 2.39
C TYR A 62 -2.57 -5.58 2.02
N LYS A 63 -3.02 -5.06 0.88
CA LYS A 63 -2.90 -3.65 0.54
C LYS A 63 -4.23 -3.08 0.09
N PHE A 64 -4.47 -1.80 0.36
CA PHE A 64 -5.57 -1.08 -0.28
C PHE A 64 -5.06 0.22 -0.90
N PHE A 65 -5.74 0.67 -1.96
CA PHE A 65 -5.45 1.93 -2.63
C PHE A 65 -6.47 2.98 -2.24
N THR A 66 -6.01 4.10 -1.70
CA THR A 66 -6.89 5.22 -1.35
C THR A 66 -6.48 6.49 -2.08
N ASN A 67 -7.49 7.30 -2.40
CA ASN A 67 -7.29 8.68 -2.84
C ASN A 67 -7.79 9.70 -1.81
N SER A 68 -8.12 9.26 -0.59
CA SER A 68 -8.62 10.10 0.49
C SER A 68 -7.55 11.07 0.98
N SER A 69 -7.79 12.38 0.84
CA SER A 69 -6.87 13.41 1.33
C SER A 69 -6.64 13.33 2.85
N PRO A 70 -7.66 13.12 3.70
CA PRO A 70 -7.45 12.95 5.14
C PRO A 70 -6.52 11.79 5.50
N ILE A 71 -6.68 10.62 4.85
CA ILE A 71 -5.83 9.45 5.11
C ILE A 71 -4.39 9.74 4.70
N LYS A 72 -4.19 10.36 3.52
CA LYS A 72 -2.85 10.74 3.05
C LYS A 72 -2.17 11.71 4.01
N GLU A 73 -2.90 12.74 4.46
CA GLU A 73 -2.37 13.73 5.38
C GLU A 73 -2.01 13.09 6.74
N ALA A 74 -2.86 12.23 7.28
CA ALA A 74 -2.59 11.51 8.51
C ALA A 74 -1.33 10.64 8.40
N LEU A 75 -1.22 9.81 7.36
CA LEU A 75 -0.04 8.96 7.13
C LEU A 75 1.25 9.76 6.94
N SER A 76 1.16 10.93 6.29
CA SER A 76 2.33 11.80 6.05
C SER A 76 2.95 12.38 7.32
N LYS A 77 2.21 12.38 8.44
CA LYS A 77 2.67 12.89 9.74
C LYS A 77 3.34 11.83 10.62
N ILE A 78 3.31 10.57 10.21
CA ILE A 78 3.84 9.44 11.00
C ILE A 78 5.27 9.13 10.51
N SER A 79 6.23 9.01 11.42
CA SER A 79 7.59 8.61 11.07
C SER A 79 7.60 7.16 10.60
N LYS A 80 8.47 6.82 9.65
CA LYS A 80 8.64 5.41 9.21
C LYS A 80 9.10 4.48 10.35
N GLU A 81 9.73 5.03 11.38
CA GLU A 81 10.16 4.31 12.59
C GLU A 81 8.99 3.91 13.50
N ASP A 82 7.84 4.59 13.39
CA ASP A 82 6.64 4.33 14.20
C ASP A 82 5.74 3.24 13.61
N PHE A 83 6.15 2.60 12.50
CA PHE A 83 5.45 1.45 11.92
C PHE A 83 6.00 0.14 12.50
N PRO A 84 5.14 -0.86 12.76
CA PRO A 84 3.69 -0.86 12.53
C PRO A 84 2.89 -0.21 13.67
N PHE A 85 1.68 0.27 13.36
CA PHE A 85 0.73 0.79 14.36
C PHE A 85 -0.69 0.28 14.12
N ILE A 86 -1.53 0.36 15.15
CA ILE A 86 -2.94 -0.04 15.08
C ILE A 86 -3.82 1.16 14.72
N ALA A 87 -4.78 0.95 13.83
CA ALA A 87 -5.78 1.94 13.47
C ALA A 87 -7.14 1.30 13.16
N THR A 88 -8.20 2.10 13.27
CA THR A 88 -9.53 1.77 12.76
C THR A 88 -9.79 2.56 11.48
N VAL A 89 -10.22 1.88 10.42
CA VAL A 89 -10.49 2.47 9.10
C VAL A 89 -11.92 2.98 9.00
#